data_AF-A0A1H0S0T7-F1
#
_entry.id   AF-A0A1H0S0T7-F1
#
_cell.length_a   1.000
_cell.length_b   1.000
_cell.length_c   1.000
_cell.angle_alpha   90.00
_cell.angle_beta   90.00
_cell.angle_gamma   90.00
#
_symmetry.space_group_name_H-M   'P 1'
#
loop_
_entity.id
_entity.type
_entity.pdbx_description
1 polymer ?
#
loop_
_entity_poly.entity_id
_entity_poly.type
_entity_poly.pdbx_seq_one_letter_code
_entity_poly.pdbx_strand_id
1 'polypeptide(L)'
;MKTIRDNEEEKKSCERISIVFIGHPIRQKQEFIIDNEKYKISFDGFKDEKYNEDPFIWNNNFLYSFCHANHALSTEIRQLINKEKEVYFVFVAKTAEDSDMFEIDTILKAKEIYEWPNKNERFEENLCSQIFNENVVKYHLPNLPGDGTISEHDNVKLYTCVGDSEGSFLPMVKSGDQYIPYKFNSKMSEYLLDLLKSKNSNRYYVAKESSKRLSEKHKIFEKVSNKVKILIMKEHVSRNRPLSNKRFLKGCQISELDNDLRNTKRSISINIK
;
A
#
# COMPACT_ATOMS: atom_id res chain seq x y z
N MET A 1 -19.49 -9.56 26.66
CA MET A 1 -19.31 -10.94 26.16
C MET A 1 -19.55 -10.92 24.67
N LYS A 2 -18.58 -11.31 23.83
CA LYS A 2 -18.84 -11.55 22.40
C LYS A 2 -19.69 -12.81 22.27
N THR A 3 -20.81 -12.73 21.57
CA THR A 3 -21.74 -13.85 21.38
C THR A 3 -21.30 -14.75 20.23
N ILE A 4 -21.85 -15.96 20.16
CA ILE A 4 -21.58 -16.91 19.06
C ILE A 4 -22.02 -16.32 17.70
N ARG A 5 -23.09 -15.52 17.68
CA ARG A 5 -23.54 -14.76 16.50
C ARG A 5 -22.53 -13.71 16.05
N ASP A 6 -21.95 -12.96 16.99
CA ASP A 6 -20.91 -11.97 16.66
C ASP A 6 -19.69 -12.64 15.99
N ASN A 7 -19.31 -13.83 16.45
CA ASN A 7 -18.22 -14.60 15.85
C ASN A 7 -18.57 -15.19 14.46
N GLU A 8 -19.83 -15.54 14.19
CA GLU A 8 -20.26 -16.04 12.88
C GLU A 8 -20.43 -14.92 11.84
N GLU A 9 -20.92 -13.75 12.24
CA GLU A 9 -20.97 -12.56 11.39
C GLU A 9 -19.55 -12.01 11.12
N GLU A 10 -18.68 -11.97 12.13
CA GLU A 10 -17.25 -11.64 11.95
C GLU A 10 -16.53 -12.61 10.99
N LYS A 11 -16.87 -13.91 11.04
CA LYS A 11 -16.34 -14.93 10.10
C LYS A 11 -16.87 -14.77 8.68
N LYS A 12 -18.18 -14.59 8.49
CA LYS A 12 -18.79 -14.36 7.17
C LYS A 12 -18.30 -13.05 6.53
N SER A 13 -18.06 -12.03 7.33
CA SER A 13 -17.38 -10.79 6.92
C SER A 13 -15.97 -11.08 6.40
N CYS A 14 -15.19 -11.88 7.13
CA CYS A 14 -13.83 -12.26 6.71
C CYS A 14 -13.78 -13.09 5.42
N GLU A 15 -14.76 -13.95 5.15
CA GLU A 15 -14.79 -14.81 3.95
C GLU A 15 -14.95 -14.02 2.64
N ARG A 16 -15.49 -12.80 2.70
CA ARG A 16 -15.70 -11.95 1.51
C ARG A 16 -14.51 -11.10 1.12
N ILE A 17 -13.51 -11.00 2.00
CA ILE A 17 -12.33 -10.16 1.80
C ILE A 17 -11.24 -10.94 1.06
N SER A 18 -10.88 -10.48 -0.13
CA SER A 18 -9.72 -10.95 -0.89
C SER A 18 -8.48 -10.14 -0.51
N ILE A 19 -7.40 -10.84 -0.16
CA ILE A 19 -6.12 -10.24 0.22
C ILE A 19 -5.09 -10.47 -0.88
N VAL A 20 -4.33 -9.44 -1.23
CA VAL A 20 -3.19 -9.49 -2.15
C VAL A 20 -1.97 -8.92 -1.43
N PHE A 21 -1.01 -9.78 -1.09
CA PHE A 21 0.25 -9.35 -0.49
C PHE A 21 1.27 -8.95 -1.56
N ILE A 22 1.91 -7.81 -1.34
CA ILE A 22 2.92 -7.23 -2.22
C ILE A 22 4.16 -6.94 -1.38
N GLY A 23 5.25 -7.64 -1.66
CA GLY A 23 6.52 -7.43 -1.00
C GLY A 23 7.27 -6.25 -1.62
N HIS A 24 7.69 -5.32 -0.77
CA HIS A 24 8.52 -4.18 -1.12
C HIS A 24 9.95 -4.32 -0.62
N PRO A 25 10.90 -3.59 -1.23
CA PRO A 25 12.21 -3.34 -0.62
C PRO A 25 12.07 -2.73 0.77
N ILE A 26 13.19 -2.72 1.51
CA ILE A 26 13.24 -2.07 2.82
C ILE A 26 12.90 -0.60 2.65
N ARG A 27 11.96 -0.12 3.46
CA ARG A 27 11.46 1.24 3.42
C ARG A 27 12.32 2.19 4.25
N GLN A 28 12.46 3.42 3.78
CA GLN A 28 12.92 4.54 4.59
C GLN A 28 11.89 4.86 5.67
N LYS A 29 12.34 5.42 6.80
CA LYS A 29 11.48 5.77 7.92
C LYS A 29 11.73 7.21 8.35
N GLN A 30 10.66 8.00 8.39
CA GLN A 30 10.72 9.39 8.82
C GLN A 30 9.75 9.60 9.98
N GLU A 31 10.14 10.48 10.91
CA GLU A 31 9.29 10.88 12.02
C GLU A 31 8.41 12.08 11.62
N PHE A 32 7.14 12.00 12.00
CA PHE A 32 6.10 12.99 11.75
C PHE A 32 5.34 13.28 13.03
N ILE A 33 4.86 14.51 13.18
CA ILE A 33 3.93 14.89 14.25
C ILE A 33 2.58 15.13 13.58
N ILE A 34 1.58 14.32 13.95
CA ILE A 34 0.19 14.44 13.49
C ILE A 34 -0.66 14.51 14.75
N ASP A 35 -1.52 15.53 14.88
CA ASP A 35 -2.40 15.70 16.04
C ASP A 35 -1.68 15.60 17.40
N ASN A 36 -0.47 16.19 17.50
CA ASN A 36 0.42 16.15 18.67
C ASN A 36 0.95 14.74 19.05
N GLU A 37 0.80 13.75 18.18
CA GLU A 37 1.37 12.41 18.36
C GLU A 37 2.54 12.18 17.39
N LYS A 38 3.57 11.45 17.84
CA LYS A 38 4.73 11.11 17.01
C LYS A 38 4.48 9.82 16.24
N TYR A 39 4.78 9.84 14.96
CA TYR A 39 4.64 8.71 14.05
C TYR A 39 5.94 8.47 13.30
N LYS A 40 6.37 7.21 13.21
CA LYS A 40 7.48 6.80 12.35
C LYS A 40 6.92 6.06 11.15
N ILE A 41 6.75 6.76 10.03
CA ILE A 41 6.09 6.25 8.83
C ILE A 41 7.13 5.63 7.89
N SER A 42 6.81 4.46 7.33
CA SER A 42 7.63 3.73 6.35
C SER A 42 7.21 4.02 4.93
N PHE A 43 8.16 4.35 4.05
CA PHE A 43 7.94 4.69 2.64
C PHE A 43 9.19 4.49 1.77
N ASP A 44 9.07 4.59 0.44
CA ASP A 44 10.19 4.34 -0.49
C ASP A 44 11.34 5.36 -0.38
N GLY A 45 11.04 6.55 0.14
CA GLY A 45 11.97 7.65 0.34
C GLY A 45 11.57 8.93 -0.40
N PHE A 46 12.24 10.03 -0.10
CA PHE A 46 12.14 11.27 -0.87
C PHE A 46 13.25 11.29 -1.90
N LYS A 47 12.93 11.07 -3.17
CA LYS A 47 13.85 11.37 -4.26
C LYS A 47 13.69 12.85 -4.58
N ASP A 48 14.68 13.67 -4.19
CA ASP A 48 14.59 15.14 -4.21
C ASP A 48 14.37 15.76 -5.61
N GLU A 49 14.51 14.99 -6.70
CA GLU A 49 14.31 15.48 -8.08
C GLU A 49 13.71 14.44 -9.06
N LYS A 50 13.36 13.23 -8.61
CA LYS A 50 12.91 12.14 -9.51
C LYS A 50 11.71 11.41 -8.93
N TYR A 51 10.61 11.42 -9.68
CA TYR A 51 9.44 10.55 -9.61
C TYR A 51 9.45 9.52 -8.47
N ASN A 52 8.59 9.73 -7.48
CA ASN A 52 8.40 8.81 -6.37
C ASN A 52 7.32 7.79 -6.76
N GLU A 53 7.74 6.57 -7.07
CA GLU A 53 6.80 5.49 -7.41
C GLU A 53 5.93 5.06 -6.22
N ASP A 54 6.16 5.58 -5.01
CA ASP A 54 5.33 5.33 -3.84
C ASP A 54 4.05 6.20 -3.90
N PRO A 55 2.94 5.68 -4.44
CA PRO A 55 1.73 6.47 -4.71
C PRO A 55 0.94 6.89 -3.48
N PHE A 56 1.31 6.39 -2.30
CA PHE A 56 0.35 6.19 -1.21
C PHE A 56 0.30 7.32 -0.19
N ILE A 57 1.28 8.22 -0.18
CA ILE A 57 1.57 9.04 1.01
C ILE A 57 1.24 10.52 0.79
N TRP A 58 1.12 10.97 -0.46
CA TRP A 58 1.05 12.41 -0.78
C TRP A 58 -0.16 12.80 -1.61
N ASN A 59 -1.23 11.99 -1.56
CA ASN A 59 -2.48 12.29 -2.27
C ASN A 59 -3.69 11.94 -1.40
N ASN A 60 -4.81 12.61 -1.66
CA ASN A 60 -6.07 12.36 -0.96
C ASN A 60 -6.58 10.93 -1.17
N ASN A 61 -6.26 10.35 -2.33
CA ASN A 61 -6.55 8.97 -2.66
C ASN A 61 -5.25 8.17 -2.77
N PHE A 62 -5.26 6.95 -2.22
CA PHE A 62 -4.18 5.99 -2.40
C PHE A 62 -4.21 5.48 -3.84
N LEU A 63 -3.19 5.72 -4.64
CA LEU A 63 -3.09 5.16 -6.00
C LEU A 63 -2.23 3.90 -6.00
N TYR A 64 -2.31 3.04 -6.99
CA TYR A 64 -1.33 1.97 -7.18
C TYR A 64 -1.17 1.61 -8.64
N SER A 65 0.00 1.90 -9.20
CA SER A 65 0.23 1.88 -10.65
C SER A 65 1.53 1.18 -11.07
N PHE A 66 2.62 1.38 -10.32
CA PHE A 66 3.99 1.01 -10.72
C PHE A 66 4.61 -0.07 -9.81
N CYS A 67 5.81 -0.56 -10.14
CA CYS A 67 6.48 -1.72 -9.55
C CYS A 67 5.88 -3.08 -9.98
N HIS A 68 5.67 -4.04 -9.06
CA HIS A 68 5.06 -5.35 -9.32
C HIS A 68 3.54 -5.28 -9.61
N ALA A 69 3.00 -4.08 -9.83
CA ALA A 69 1.60 -3.77 -10.04
C ALA A 69 0.93 -4.60 -11.11
N ASN A 70 1.57 -4.92 -12.24
CA ASN A 70 0.94 -5.78 -13.26
C ASN A 70 0.61 -7.18 -12.71
N HIS A 71 1.48 -7.75 -11.87
CA HIS A 71 1.22 -9.06 -11.28
C HIS A 71 0.15 -9.01 -10.18
N ALA A 72 0.04 -7.88 -9.47
CA ALA A 72 -0.99 -7.64 -8.46
C ALA A 72 -2.35 -7.34 -9.08
N LEU A 73 -2.40 -6.52 -10.14
CA LEU A 73 -3.59 -6.13 -10.91
C LEU A 73 -3.89 -7.10 -12.07
N SER A 74 -3.67 -8.40 -11.85
CA SER A 74 -4.00 -9.42 -12.84
C SER A 74 -5.49 -9.36 -13.22
N THR A 75 -5.85 -9.86 -14.40
CA THR A 75 -7.24 -9.91 -14.89
C THR A 75 -8.24 -10.42 -13.86
N GLU A 76 -7.92 -11.47 -13.10
CA GLU A 76 -8.78 -11.99 -12.04
C GLU A 76 -9.05 -10.97 -10.92
N ILE A 77 -8.01 -10.30 -10.43
CA ILE A 77 -8.15 -9.26 -9.39
C ILE A 77 -8.97 -8.08 -9.90
N ARG A 78 -8.73 -7.64 -11.14
CA ARG A 78 -9.54 -6.59 -11.77
C ARG A 78 -11.01 -7.01 -11.90
N GLN A 79 -11.28 -8.27 -12.24
CA GLN A 79 -12.65 -8.80 -12.28
C GLN A 79 -13.30 -8.87 -10.89
N LEU A 80 -12.54 -9.15 -9.82
CA LEU A 80 -13.07 -9.09 -8.45
C LEU A 80 -13.48 -7.66 -8.10
N ILE A 81 -12.60 -6.68 -8.38
CA ILE A 81 -12.84 -5.26 -8.09
C ILE A 81 -14.05 -4.74 -8.90
N ASN A 82 -14.11 -5.04 -10.20
CA ASN A 82 -15.23 -4.63 -11.07
C ASN A 82 -16.57 -5.29 -10.70
N LYS A 83 -16.56 -6.36 -9.90
CA LYS A 83 -17.76 -7.00 -9.33
C LYS A 83 -18.06 -6.50 -7.91
N GLU A 84 -17.44 -5.39 -7.51
CA GLU A 84 -17.58 -4.75 -6.20
C GLU A 84 -17.26 -5.70 -5.02
N LYS A 85 -16.37 -6.68 -5.24
CA LYS A 85 -15.85 -7.51 -4.16
C LYS A 85 -14.76 -6.76 -3.40
N GLU A 86 -14.70 -6.98 -2.09
CA GLU A 86 -13.70 -6.35 -1.24
C GLU A 86 -12.30 -6.94 -1.49
N VAL A 87 -11.46 -6.19 -2.20
CA VAL A 87 -10.05 -6.52 -2.42
C VAL A 87 -9.18 -5.54 -1.66
N TYR A 88 -8.23 -6.07 -0.89
CA TYR A 88 -7.22 -5.27 -0.20
C TYR A 88 -5.82 -5.67 -0.67
N PHE A 89 -5.07 -4.67 -1.10
CA PHE A 89 -3.64 -4.78 -1.34
C PHE A 89 -2.88 -4.46 -0.06
N VAL A 90 -2.00 -5.39 0.34
CA VAL A 90 -1.27 -5.32 1.61
C VAL A 90 0.21 -5.26 1.28
N PHE A 91 0.76 -4.06 1.47
CA PHE A 91 2.14 -3.76 1.17
C PHE A 91 2.99 -4.05 2.40
N VAL A 92 4.02 -4.87 2.20
CA VAL A 92 4.84 -5.39 3.28
C VAL A 92 6.31 -5.27 2.95
N ALA A 93 7.11 -4.89 3.93
CA ALA A 93 8.55 -4.71 3.76
C ALA A 93 9.31 -5.35 4.92
N LYS A 94 10.55 -5.76 4.66
CA LYS A 94 11.48 -6.15 5.73
C LYS A 94 11.80 -4.93 6.60
N THR A 95 11.91 -5.15 7.90
CA THR A 95 12.21 -4.08 8.85
C THR A 95 13.67 -3.62 8.81
N ALA A 96 14.59 -4.48 8.33
CA ALA A 96 16.01 -4.22 8.11
C ALA A 96 16.59 -5.32 7.18
N GLU A 97 17.79 -5.11 6.66
CA GLU A 97 18.47 -6.01 5.70
C GLU A 97 18.72 -7.40 6.29
N ASP A 98 19.31 -7.45 7.48
CA ASP A 98 19.60 -8.67 8.23
C ASP A 98 18.41 -9.20 9.03
N SER A 99 17.20 -8.70 8.76
CA SER A 99 15.98 -9.10 9.47
C SER A 99 15.04 -9.88 8.58
N ASP A 100 14.50 -10.98 9.11
CA ASP A 100 13.36 -11.68 8.51
C ASP A 100 12.02 -11.19 9.06
N MET A 101 12.02 -10.10 9.84
CA MET A 101 10.81 -9.49 10.34
C MET A 101 10.19 -8.60 9.27
N PHE A 102 8.90 -8.77 9.03
CA PHE A 102 8.12 -7.93 8.13
C PHE A 102 7.22 -6.96 8.90
N GLU A 103 7.02 -5.79 8.32
CA GLU A 103 6.00 -4.83 8.71
C GLU A 103 5.04 -4.56 7.56
N ILE A 104 3.83 -4.10 7.90
CA ILE A 104 2.88 -3.59 6.92
C ILE A 104 3.13 -2.09 6.81
N ASP A 105 3.50 -1.62 5.61
CA ASP A 105 3.58 -0.18 5.37
C ASP A 105 2.16 0.37 5.14
N THR A 106 1.40 -0.23 4.22
CA THR A 106 0.11 0.29 3.77
C THR A 106 -0.88 -0.85 3.53
N ILE A 107 -2.15 -0.61 3.86
CA ILE A 107 -3.29 -1.42 3.43
C ILE A 107 -4.16 -0.55 2.53
N LEU A 108 -4.26 -0.93 1.25
CA LEU A 108 -5.07 -0.22 0.26
C LEU A 108 -6.33 -1.03 -0.03
N LYS A 109 -7.50 -0.47 0.29
CA LYS A 109 -8.80 -1.02 -0.13
C LYS A 109 -9.05 -0.62 -1.57
N ALA A 110 -9.14 -1.56 -2.49
CA ALA A 110 -9.41 -1.26 -3.88
C ALA A 110 -10.82 -0.67 -4.05
N LYS A 111 -10.94 0.44 -4.78
CA LYS A 111 -12.21 1.07 -5.12
C LYS A 111 -12.50 0.97 -6.60
N GLU A 112 -11.54 1.36 -7.43
CA GLU A 112 -11.72 1.44 -8.88
C GLU A 112 -10.43 1.01 -9.60
N ILE A 113 -10.57 0.47 -10.82
CA ILE A 113 -9.46 0.23 -11.73
C ILE A 113 -9.58 1.17 -12.92
N TYR A 114 -8.52 1.95 -13.15
CA TYR A 114 -8.35 2.76 -14.34
C TYR A 114 -7.43 2.06 -15.35
N GLU A 115 -7.88 1.87 -16.57
CA GLU A 115 -7.03 1.47 -17.71
C GLU A 115 -6.41 2.73 -18.31
N TRP A 116 -5.08 2.74 -18.41
CA TRP A 116 -4.35 3.85 -19.01
C TRP A 116 -4.63 3.95 -20.51
N PRO A 117 -4.36 5.12 -21.12
CA PRO A 117 -4.23 5.23 -22.56
C PRO A 117 -3.28 4.17 -23.16
N ASN A 118 -3.48 3.86 -24.44
CA ASN A 118 -2.68 2.85 -25.12
C ASN A 118 -1.20 3.23 -25.09
N LYS A 119 -0.35 2.22 -25.24
CA LYS A 119 1.08 2.44 -25.45
C LYS A 119 1.30 3.39 -26.64
N ASN A 120 2.19 4.37 -26.48
CA ASN A 120 2.45 5.50 -27.40
C ASN A 120 1.39 6.61 -27.40
N GLU A 121 0.37 6.49 -26.56
CA GLU A 121 -0.66 7.52 -26.34
C GLU A 121 -0.68 7.95 -24.88
N ARG A 122 0.41 7.83 -24.11
CA ARG A 122 0.43 8.20 -22.68
C ARG A 122 1.11 9.54 -22.48
N PHE A 123 0.31 10.61 -22.47
CA PHE A 123 0.76 11.98 -22.28
C PHE A 123 -0.04 12.65 -21.17
N GLU A 124 0.51 13.66 -20.50
CA GLU A 124 -0.18 14.33 -19.38
C GLU A 124 -1.61 14.79 -19.75
N GLU A 125 -1.77 15.33 -20.97
CA GLU A 125 -3.02 15.87 -21.51
C GLU A 125 -4.15 14.84 -21.73
N ASN A 126 -3.82 13.55 -21.81
CA ASN A 126 -4.81 12.50 -22.03
C ASN A 126 -4.95 11.51 -20.86
N LEU A 127 -4.25 11.78 -19.75
CA LEU A 127 -4.52 11.12 -18.48
C LEU A 127 -5.82 11.67 -17.87
N CYS A 128 -6.56 10.81 -17.19
CA CYS A 128 -7.75 11.23 -16.45
C CYS A 128 -7.37 12.19 -15.31
N SER A 129 -7.65 13.49 -15.47
CA SER A 129 -7.29 14.52 -14.49
C SER A 129 -7.96 14.36 -13.12
N GLN A 130 -9.06 13.60 -13.04
CA GLN A 130 -9.68 13.23 -11.77
C GLN A 130 -8.83 12.25 -10.95
N ILE A 131 -8.00 11.45 -11.61
CA ILE A 131 -7.12 10.43 -11.00
C ILE A 131 -5.69 10.96 -10.92
N PHE A 132 -5.19 11.50 -12.03
CA PHE A 132 -3.84 12.01 -12.21
C PHE A 132 -3.85 13.53 -12.25
N ASN A 133 -4.04 14.16 -11.10
CA ASN A 133 -3.87 15.61 -10.97
C ASN A 133 -2.38 16.00 -11.10
N GLU A 134 -2.09 17.30 -11.17
CA GLU A 134 -0.73 17.83 -11.35
C GLU A 134 0.28 17.29 -10.33
N ASN A 135 -0.11 17.13 -9.06
CA ASN A 135 0.78 16.59 -8.03
C ASN A 135 1.07 15.11 -8.27
N VAL A 136 0.07 14.33 -8.67
CA VAL A 136 0.27 12.92 -9.02
C VAL A 136 1.16 12.79 -10.24
N VAL A 137 0.90 13.55 -11.30
CA VAL A 137 1.73 13.54 -12.51
C VAL A 137 3.18 13.88 -12.18
N LYS A 138 3.38 14.96 -11.44
CA LYS A 138 4.71 15.48 -11.11
C LYS A 138 5.50 14.61 -10.14
N TYR A 139 4.83 14.03 -9.15
CA TYR A 139 5.52 13.38 -8.02
C TYR A 139 5.34 11.88 -7.98
N HIS A 140 4.31 11.32 -8.63
CA HIS A 140 3.98 9.90 -8.54
C HIS A 140 4.25 9.13 -9.84
N LEU A 141 3.93 9.70 -10.99
CA LEU A 141 4.10 9.01 -12.27
C LEU A 141 5.59 8.95 -12.66
N PRO A 142 6.03 7.93 -13.40
CA PRO A 142 7.35 7.95 -14.03
C PRO A 142 7.44 9.10 -15.03
N ASN A 143 8.65 9.39 -15.49
CA ASN A 143 8.86 10.38 -16.55
C ASN A 143 7.99 10.07 -17.77
N LEU A 144 7.21 11.05 -18.21
CA LEU A 144 6.43 11.00 -19.45
C LEU A 144 7.21 11.79 -20.53
N PRO A 145 8.07 11.14 -21.34
CA PRO A 145 8.96 11.81 -22.28
C PRO A 145 8.28 12.53 -23.44
N GLY A 146 6.96 12.41 -23.60
CA GLY A 146 6.22 13.07 -24.69
C GLY A 146 6.19 12.28 -26.00
N ASP A 147 6.68 11.04 -26.02
CA ASP A 147 6.50 10.08 -27.14
C ASP A 147 5.47 8.97 -26.84
N GLY A 148 4.87 9.03 -25.64
CA GLY A 148 3.81 8.14 -25.19
C GLY A 148 4.30 6.79 -24.67
N THR A 149 5.63 6.60 -24.65
CA THR A 149 6.30 5.53 -23.91
C THR A 149 6.53 5.96 -22.46
N ILE A 150 6.79 5.01 -21.58
CA ILE A 150 7.25 5.28 -20.21
C ILE A 150 8.55 4.51 -19.98
N SER A 151 9.47 5.04 -19.18
CA SER A 151 10.78 4.41 -19.02
C SER A 151 10.68 3.03 -18.37
N GLU A 152 9.95 2.96 -17.26
CA GLU A 152 9.77 1.77 -16.44
C GLU A 152 8.33 1.27 -16.60
N HIS A 153 8.15 -0.04 -16.78
CA HIS A 153 6.84 -0.68 -16.86
C HIS A 153 5.96 -0.36 -18.09
N ASP A 154 6.56 -0.05 -19.25
CA ASP A 154 5.87 0.22 -20.52
C ASP A 154 5.22 -1.00 -21.20
N ASN A 155 4.32 -1.62 -20.46
CA ASN A 155 3.47 -2.70 -20.89
C ASN A 155 2.48 -2.20 -21.96
N VAL A 156 2.01 -3.11 -22.82
CA VAL A 156 0.97 -2.81 -23.81
C VAL A 156 -0.29 -2.25 -23.14
N LYS A 157 -0.69 -2.87 -22.02
CA LYS A 157 -1.79 -2.42 -21.18
C LYS A 157 -1.26 -2.10 -19.79
N LEU A 158 -1.69 -0.96 -19.25
CA LEU A 158 -1.31 -0.48 -17.94
C LEU A 158 -2.57 -0.12 -17.15
N TYR A 159 -2.54 -0.39 -15.84
CA TYR A 159 -3.67 -0.20 -14.95
C TYR A 159 -3.23 0.50 -13.69
N THR A 160 -4.09 1.37 -13.17
CA THR A 160 -3.98 1.96 -11.84
C THR A 160 -5.16 1.52 -11.00
N CYS A 161 -4.90 1.03 -9.80
CA CYS A 161 -5.92 0.90 -8.78
C CYS A 161 -6.07 2.23 -8.04
N VAL A 162 -7.28 2.75 -7.99
CA VAL A 162 -7.66 3.84 -7.09
C VAL A 162 -8.18 3.21 -5.81
N GLY A 163 -7.53 3.54 -4.70
CA GLY A 163 -7.90 3.10 -3.37
C GLY A 163 -9.02 3.93 -2.77
N ASP A 164 -9.84 3.28 -1.97
CA ASP A 164 -10.87 3.94 -1.16
C ASP A 164 -10.19 4.78 -0.07
N SER A 165 -10.45 6.08 -0.05
CA SER A 165 -9.82 7.02 0.89
C SER A 165 -10.13 6.68 2.36
N GLU A 166 -11.34 6.20 2.62
CA GLU A 166 -11.79 5.81 3.95
C GLU A 166 -11.37 4.38 4.31
N GLY A 167 -11.31 3.46 3.35
CA GLY A 167 -10.97 2.06 3.55
C GLY A 167 -9.48 1.75 3.56
N SER A 168 -8.66 2.64 3.00
CA SER A 168 -7.21 2.51 2.94
C SER A 168 -6.54 3.20 4.14
N PHE A 169 -5.43 2.64 4.63
CA PHE A 169 -4.76 3.16 5.81
C PHE A 169 -3.35 2.60 6.03
N LEU A 170 -2.56 3.30 6.86
CA LEU A 170 -1.32 2.80 7.44
C LEU A 170 -1.61 2.27 8.85
N PRO A 171 -1.42 0.96 9.12
CA PRO A 171 -1.64 0.39 10.45
C PRO A 171 -0.47 0.70 11.38
N MET A 172 -0.70 1.52 12.39
CA MET A 172 0.32 1.95 13.34
C MET A 172 0.06 1.40 14.76
N VAL A 173 1.13 1.06 15.47
CA VAL A 173 1.12 0.50 16.83
C VAL A 173 2.01 1.35 17.73
N LYS A 174 1.51 1.66 18.93
CA LYS A 174 2.25 2.43 19.93
C LYS A 174 3.48 1.67 20.42
N SER A 175 4.63 2.32 20.41
CA SER A 175 5.93 1.82 20.86
C SER A 175 6.69 2.96 21.56
N GLY A 176 6.66 2.98 22.89
CA GLY A 176 7.18 4.11 23.66
C GLY A 176 6.31 5.37 23.48
N ASP A 177 6.95 6.49 23.14
CA ASP A 177 6.32 7.80 22.90
C ASP A 177 5.85 8.00 21.45
N GLN A 178 6.03 7.01 20.58
CA GLN A 178 5.72 7.09 19.16
C GLN A 178 4.87 5.92 18.66
N TYR A 179 4.24 6.11 17.50
CA TYR A 179 3.54 5.08 16.75
C TYR A 179 4.41 4.61 15.58
N ILE A 180 4.62 3.29 15.47
CA ILE A 180 5.43 2.66 14.42
C ILE A 180 4.56 1.73 13.57
N PRO A 181 4.99 1.31 12.37
CA PRO A 181 4.20 0.42 11.51
C PRO A 181 3.93 -0.91 12.20
N TYR A 182 2.80 -1.53 11.88
CA TYR A 182 2.46 -2.84 12.40
C TYR A 182 3.49 -3.88 11.96
N LYS A 183 4.14 -4.52 12.93
CA LYS A 183 5.08 -5.61 12.70
C LYS A 183 4.40 -6.97 12.85
N PHE A 184 4.62 -7.85 11.89
CA PHE A 184 4.29 -9.26 12.06
C PHE A 184 5.20 -9.86 13.14
N ASN A 185 4.70 -10.86 13.88
CA ASN A 185 5.58 -11.63 14.76
C ASN A 185 6.49 -12.56 13.93
N SER A 186 7.54 -13.09 14.54
CA SER A 186 8.54 -13.93 13.86
C SER A 186 7.92 -15.05 13.01
N LYS A 187 6.97 -15.82 13.57
CA LYS A 187 6.29 -16.91 12.85
C LYS A 187 5.46 -16.43 11.65
N MET A 188 4.75 -15.30 11.78
CA MET A 188 3.99 -14.74 10.68
C MET A 188 4.90 -14.14 9.59
N SER A 189 6.04 -13.56 10.00
CA SER A 189 7.04 -13.05 9.07
C SER A 189 7.71 -14.19 8.28
N GLU A 190 8.00 -15.32 8.92
CA GLU A 190 8.49 -16.53 8.25
C GLU A 190 7.48 -17.04 7.20
N TYR A 191 6.21 -17.15 7.59
CA TYR A 191 5.14 -17.52 6.67
C TYR A 191 5.01 -16.53 5.50
N LEU A 192 5.06 -15.24 5.78
CA LEU A 192 4.98 -14.21 4.74
C LEU A 192 6.19 -14.27 3.80
N LEU A 193 7.40 -14.48 4.32
CA LEU A 193 8.60 -14.69 3.50
C LEU A 193 8.44 -15.90 2.57
N ASP A 194 7.91 -17.01 3.08
CA ASP A 194 7.68 -18.24 2.33
C ASP A 194 6.59 -18.08 1.23
N LEU A 195 5.61 -17.21 1.47
CA LEU A 195 4.61 -16.83 0.47
C LEU A 195 5.20 -15.91 -0.60
N LEU A 196 6.04 -14.95 -0.23
CA LEU A 196 6.56 -13.93 -1.16
C LEU A 196 7.77 -14.41 -1.98
N LYS A 197 8.65 -15.26 -1.45
CA LYS A 197 9.84 -15.74 -2.17
C LYS A 197 9.60 -17.07 -2.89
N SER A 198 10.32 -17.27 -3.99
CA SER A 198 10.53 -18.60 -4.58
C SER A 198 11.95 -19.07 -4.22
N LYS A 199 12.19 -20.39 -4.19
CA LYS A 199 13.46 -20.99 -3.74
C LYS A 199 14.70 -20.45 -4.48
N ASN A 200 14.54 -19.95 -5.71
CA ASN A 200 15.63 -19.56 -6.60
C ASN A 200 15.56 -18.08 -7.03
N SER A 201 14.93 -17.21 -6.24
CA SER A 201 14.78 -15.80 -6.60
C SER A 201 14.99 -14.88 -5.40
N ASN A 202 15.74 -13.81 -5.64
CA ASN A 202 15.90 -12.71 -4.69
C ASN A 202 14.73 -11.72 -4.76
N ARG A 203 13.81 -11.87 -5.71
CA ARG A 203 12.66 -10.97 -5.89
C ARG A 203 11.46 -11.44 -5.07
N TYR A 204 10.68 -10.47 -4.58
CA TYR A 204 9.37 -10.76 -4.01
C TYR A 204 8.33 -10.92 -5.13
N TYR A 205 7.54 -11.98 -5.01
CA TYR A 205 6.40 -12.23 -5.87
C TYR A 205 5.12 -11.82 -5.15
N VAL A 206 4.14 -11.39 -5.92
CA VAL A 206 2.78 -11.17 -5.43
C VAL A 206 2.20 -12.49 -4.90
N ALA A 207 1.66 -12.44 -3.69
CA ALA A 207 0.96 -13.56 -3.06
C ALA A 207 -0.53 -13.25 -2.92
N LYS A 208 -1.35 -14.03 -3.62
CA LYS A 208 -2.82 -13.99 -3.58
C LYS A 208 -3.34 -15.43 -3.63
N GLU A 209 -4.57 -15.64 -3.21
CA GLU A 209 -5.17 -16.97 -3.09
C GLU A 209 -5.07 -17.78 -4.40
N SER A 210 -5.27 -17.12 -5.53
CA SER A 210 -5.22 -17.74 -6.86
C SER A 210 -3.81 -17.93 -7.42
N SER A 211 -2.76 -17.52 -6.71
CA SER A 211 -1.39 -17.74 -7.14
C SER A 211 -1.10 -19.24 -7.19
N LYS A 212 -0.96 -19.80 -8.40
CA LYS A 212 -0.69 -21.25 -8.62
C LYS A 212 0.47 -21.78 -7.78
N ARG A 213 1.53 -20.99 -7.57
CA ARG A 213 2.70 -21.33 -6.73
C ARG A 213 2.34 -21.59 -5.25
N LEU A 214 1.19 -21.09 -4.80
CA LEU A 214 0.75 -21.17 -3.41
C LEU A 214 -0.29 -22.29 -3.18
N SER A 215 -0.55 -23.15 -4.16
CA SER A 215 -1.54 -24.25 -4.04
C SER A 215 -1.29 -25.12 -2.81
N GLU A 216 -0.03 -25.51 -2.56
CA GLU A 216 0.38 -26.29 -1.38
C GLU A 216 0.53 -25.44 -0.10
N LYS A 217 0.50 -24.11 -0.23
CA LYS A 217 0.69 -23.14 0.85
C LYS A 217 -0.60 -22.45 1.27
N HIS A 218 -1.76 -22.94 0.83
CA HIS A 218 -3.05 -22.31 1.09
C HIS A 218 -3.30 -22.06 2.59
N LYS A 219 -3.01 -23.05 3.46
CA LYS A 219 -3.14 -22.90 4.92
C LYS A 219 -2.22 -21.82 5.51
N ILE A 220 -1.05 -21.61 4.92
CA ILE A 220 -0.11 -20.56 5.32
C ILE A 220 -0.66 -19.20 4.90
N PHE A 221 -1.09 -19.10 3.64
CA PHE A 221 -1.72 -17.90 3.09
C PHE A 221 -2.95 -17.47 3.90
N GLU A 222 -3.82 -18.41 4.25
CA GLU A 222 -5.02 -18.17 5.05
C GLU A 222 -4.66 -17.64 6.45
N LYS A 223 -3.65 -18.22 7.11
CA LYS A 223 -3.21 -17.76 8.44
C LYS A 223 -2.71 -16.31 8.41
N VAL A 224 -1.88 -15.95 7.43
CA VAL A 224 -1.34 -14.58 7.31
C VAL A 224 -2.48 -13.62 6.91
N SER A 225 -3.33 -14.01 5.95
CA SER A 225 -4.50 -13.23 5.53
C SER A 225 -5.45 -12.95 6.68
N ASN A 226 -5.75 -13.94 7.53
CA ASN A 226 -6.63 -13.77 8.68
C ASN A 226 -6.09 -12.76 9.69
N LYS A 227 -4.76 -12.65 9.85
CA LYS A 227 -4.17 -11.60 10.68
C LYS A 227 -4.43 -10.20 10.12
N VAL A 228 -4.36 -10.04 8.80
CA VAL A 228 -4.67 -8.77 8.16
C VAL A 228 -6.16 -8.45 8.18
N LYS A 229 -7.02 -9.44 7.92
CA LYS A 229 -8.48 -9.26 8.02
C LYS A 229 -8.91 -8.78 9.41
N ILE A 230 -8.30 -9.31 10.47
CA ILE A 230 -8.51 -8.81 11.85
C ILE A 230 -8.07 -7.35 12.01
N LEU A 231 -7.00 -6.91 11.33
CA LEU A 231 -6.58 -5.50 11.36
C LEU A 231 -7.58 -4.60 10.63
N ILE A 232 -8.06 -5.01 9.45
CA ILE A 232 -9.11 -4.30 8.69
C ILE A 232 -10.38 -4.15 9.52
N MET A 233 -10.84 -5.22 10.17
CA MET A 233 -12.01 -5.15 11.06
C MET A 233 -11.79 -4.22 12.25
N LYS A 234 -10.58 -4.23 12.85
CA LYS A 234 -10.26 -3.32 13.95
C LYS A 234 -10.25 -1.88 13.50
N GLU A 235 -9.79 -1.60 12.28
CA GLU A 235 -9.87 -0.28 11.69
C GLU A 235 -11.33 0.18 11.60
N HIS A 236 -12.20 -0.62 10.99
CA HIS A 236 -13.63 -0.31 10.86
C HIS A 236 -14.31 -0.01 12.20
N VAL A 237 -14.07 -0.84 13.22
CA VAL A 237 -14.64 -0.64 14.56
C VAL A 237 -14.06 0.60 15.23
N SER A 238 -12.79 0.92 14.98
CA SER A 238 -12.11 2.04 15.64
C SER A 238 -12.54 3.42 15.16
N ARG A 239 -13.20 3.53 13.99
CA ARG A 239 -13.75 4.80 13.48
C ARG A 239 -14.70 5.48 14.46
N ASN A 240 -15.44 4.68 15.23
CA ASN A 240 -16.36 5.17 16.27
C ASN A 240 -15.73 5.16 17.68
N ARG A 241 -14.58 4.51 17.86
CA ARG A 241 -13.91 4.35 19.15
C ARG A 241 -12.40 4.17 18.98
N PRO A 242 -11.61 5.25 19.06
CA PRO A 242 -10.16 5.17 18.89
C PRO A 242 -9.52 4.18 19.87
N LEU A 243 -8.59 3.37 19.36
CA LEU A 243 -7.84 2.41 20.17
C LEU A 243 -6.64 3.11 20.83
N SER A 244 -6.42 2.94 22.13
CA SER A 244 -5.35 3.65 22.84
C SER A 244 -3.94 3.35 22.31
N ASN A 245 -3.71 2.13 21.83
CA ASN A 245 -2.39 1.66 21.38
C ASN A 245 -2.26 1.48 19.86
N LYS A 246 -3.26 1.91 19.08
CA LYS A 246 -3.25 1.76 17.61
C LYS A 246 -3.83 2.98 16.91
N ARG A 247 -3.29 3.26 15.73
CA ARG A 247 -3.78 4.28 14.81
C ARG A 247 -3.88 3.66 13.42
N PHE A 248 -4.81 4.15 12.63
CA PHE A 248 -5.00 3.74 11.25
C PHE A 248 -4.99 5.01 10.40
N LEU A 249 -3.79 5.49 10.08
CA LEU A 249 -3.63 6.79 9.42
C LEU A 249 -4.21 6.75 8.02
N LYS A 250 -5.02 7.75 7.68
CA LYS A 250 -5.70 7.89 6.39
C LYS A 250 -4.89 8.77 5.44
N GLY A 251 -5.18 8.64 4.14
CA GLY A 251 -4.51 9.42 3.09
C GLY A 251 -4.61 10.92 3.33
N CYS A 252 -5.79 11.41 3.74
CA CYS A 252 -5.99 12.83 4.07
C CYS A 252 -5.05 13.32 5.20
N GLN A 253 -4.91 12.57 6.29
CA GLN A 253 -4.04 12.92 7.43
C GLN A 253 -2.55 12.94 7.07
N ILE A 254 -2.16 12.21 6.01
CA ILE A 254 -0.78 12.09 5.57
C ILE A 254 -0.49 13.07 4.44
N SER A 255 -1.47 13.38 3.59
CA SER A 255 -1.33 14.31 2.46
C SER A 255 -0.89 15.71 2.89
N GLU A 256 -1.32 16.15 4.08
CA GLU A 256 -0.92 17.43 4.68
C GLU A 256 0.59 17.49 4.98
N LEU A 257 1.21 16.35 5.27
CA LEU A 257 2.64 16.26 5.57
C LEU A 257 3.53 16.47 4.33
N ASP A 258 3.03 16.28 3.10
CA ASP A 258 3.79 16.52 1.86
C ASP A 258 4.18 18.00 1.74
N ASN A 259 3.21 18.88 2.01
CA ASN A 259 3.38 20.33 1.92
C ASN A 259 4.43 20.83 2.91
N ASP A 260 4.36 20.35 4.16
CA ASP A 260 5.29 20.75 5.22
C ASP A 260 6.73 20.31 4.92
N LEU A 261 6.92 19.09 4.42
CA LEU A 261 8.25 18.55 4.10
C LEU A 261 8.91 19.25 2.91
N ARG A 262 8.16 19.50 1.83
CA ARG A 262 8.69 20.19 0.64
C ARG A 262 9.04 21.63 0.94
N ASN A 263 8.24 22.31 1.77
CA ASN A 263 8.53 23.66 2.22
C ASN A 263 9.76 23.70 3.13
N THR A 264 9.90 22.72 4.04
CA THR A 264 11.06 22.63 4.95
C THR A 264 12.38 22.35 4.19
N LYS A 265 12.37 21.49 3.17
CA LYS A 265 13.55 21.27 2.32
C LYS A 265 13.89 22.49 1.45
N ARG A 266 12.90 23.17 0.86
CA ARG A 266 13.14 24.44 0.14
C ARG A 266 13.81 25.50 1.00
N SER A 267 13.45 25.60 2.28
CA SER A 267 14.14 26.53 3.21
C SER A 267 15.58 26.13 3.52
N ILE A 268 15.94 24.84 3.45
CA ILE A 268 17.33 24.38 3.61
C ILE A 268 18.14 24.63 2.32
N SER A 269 17.51 24.57 1.14
CA SER A 269 18.15 24.79 -0.17
C SER A 269 18.39 26.26 -0.54
N ILE A 270 17.92 27.24 0.24
CA ILE A 270 18.07 28.70 -0.06
C ILE A 270 19.31 29.33 0.59
N ASN A 271 20.09 28.58 1.38
CA ASN A 271 21.36 29.08 1.93
C ASN A 271 22.57 28.47 1.22
N ILE A 272 22.82 28.93 -0.02
CA ILE A 272 24.17 28.93 -0.60
C ILE A 272 24.38 30.33 -1.18
N LYS A 273 25.18 31.13 -0.47
CA LYS A 273 25.85 32.31 -1.03
C LYS A 273 27.09 31.87 -1.78
#